data_AF-A0A446B5U4-F1
#
_entry.id   AF-A0A446B5U4-F1
#
_cell.length_a   1.000
_cell.length_b   1.000
_cell.length_c   1.000
_cell.angle_alpha   90.00
_cell.angle_beta   90.00
_cell.angle_gamma   90.00
#
_symmetry.space_group_name_H-M   'P 1'
#
loop_
_entity.id
_entity.type
_entity.pdbx_description
1 polymer ?
#
loop_
_entity_poly.entity_id
_entity_poly.type
_entity_poly.pdbx_seq_one_letter_code
_entity_poly.pdbx_strand_id
1 'polypeptide(L)'
;MEDLPEEINLVTLNCWGLKYISKLRRERLSEIGRQLAIADPKPHIVALQECWTQEDYKSIRRQTRFILPYAKFYHSAALGGGLAILSRWPIEESTMYRYPLNGRPTAFWRGDWYVGKGVACAKIRYGPAAKQVIEVFNTHTHAPYEGGKPNDSYLCHRTAQSWEIAKLLRGAAERGHLVIAMGDFNMIPMSLEHQLVTALAPVRDTWRVIHPDSSVGPADHPAEMARRRPVPTAEFNIQENGAASDGPYNTWRWTKAQQKLLGPGKPPVPVAPDTPDRRGKRLDYIFAGSGDIHALGGGWVVKRVRVGMMMRHPEFGCSLSDHFAIESTLAFHPLRETQPSPPPPPLAAKPASDATASNRDSSPTAATATVLPSDEPRPPTPAEPKAESALHNGAYLQLQSPTPSSDHDPDNPGTGPIPAASQIRSFLNPSPDALSPTAYDEILSLIRSYTARERAQLTWRAAHFFLAVLVTVACLVGVWFSPHNYVSFILVLVSSLGLTAGTVDGLLALLFFRSELKALKEFEWEVRNAKGALVRGGAAGWDGGW
;
A
#
# COMPACT_ATOMS: atom_id res chain seq x y z
N MET A 1 21.33 -26.13 -12.16
CA MET A 1 21.03 -24.72 -12.50
C MET A 1 19.59 -24.55 -12.08
N GLU A 2 19.28 -23.71 -11.08
CA GLU A 2 17.88 -23.51 -10.70
C GLU A 2 17.16 -22.87 -11.90
N ASP A 3 16.00 -23.42 -12.26
CA ASP A 3 15.18 -22.86 -13.33
C ASP A 3 14.74 -21.44 -12.96
N LEU A 4 14.67 -20.56 -13.97
CA LEU A 4 14.17 -19.20 -13.79
C LEU A 4 12.71 -19.25 -13.28
N PRO A 5 12.31 -18.34 -12.37
CA PRO A 5 10.95 -18.31 -11.90
C PRO A 5 9.99 -17.96 -13.03
N GLU A 6 8.94 -18.75 -13.22
CA GLU A 6 7.78 -18.37 -14.02
C GLU A 6 6.88 -17.37 -13.27
N GLU A 7 6.93 -17.40 -11.93
CA GLU A 7 6.13 -16.56 -11.05
C GLU A 7 6.93 -15.96 -9.89
N ILE A 8 6.57 -14.73 -9.51
CA ILE A 8 7.08 -14.04 -8.33
C ILE A 8 5.93 -13.76 -7.38
N ASN A 9 5.93 -14.41 -6.22
CA ASN A 9 4.93 -14.21 -5.17
C ASN A 9 5.43 -13.17 -4.16
N LEU A 10 4.65 -12.11 -3.99
CA LEU A 10 4.96 -10.93 -3.20
C LEU A 10 4.00 -10.82 -2.04
N VAL A 11 4.50 -10.53 -0.84
CA VAL A 11 3.68 -10.28 0.35
C VAL A 11 4.15 -9.02 1.04
N THR A 12 3.25 -8.07 1.31
CA THR A 12 3.53 -6.93 2.19
C THR A 12 2.61 -6.93 3.40
N LEU A 13 3.16 -6.58 4.57
CA LEU A 13 2.39 -6.51 5.80
C LEU A 13 2.97 -5.47 6.77
N ASN A 14 2.13 -4.54 7.21
CA ASN A 14 2.37 -3.81 8.46
C ASN A 14 2.08 -4.76 9.63
N CYS A 15 3.12 -5.11 10.41
CA CYS A 15 3.05 -6.11 11.48
C CYS A 15 2.45 -5.60 12.80
N TRP A 16 2.29 -4.28 12.94
CA TRP A 16 1.89 -3.63 14.19
C TRP A 16 2.71 -4.13 15.40
N GLY A 17 4.04 -4.06 15.28
CA GLY A 17 5.00 -4.60 16.23
C GLY A 17 5.51 -3.59 17.27
N LEU A 18 4.75 -2.53 17.59
CA LEU A 18 5.21 -1.45 18.47
C LEU A 18 5.58 -1.99 19.87
N LYS A 19 6.83 -1.77 20.28
CA LYS A 19 7.31 -2.22 21.58
C LYS A 19 6.54 -1.48 22.68
N TYR A 20 6.03 -2.22 23.66
CA TYR A 20 5.21 -1.74 24.79
C TYR A 20 3.78 -1.26 24.47
N ILE A 21 3.43 -1.03 23.21
CA ILE A 21 2.09 -0.58 22.81
C ILE A 21 1.25 -1.73 22.25
N SER A 22 1.83 -2.51 21.34
CA SER A 22 1.12 -3.57 20.66
C SER A 22 0.87 -4.76 21.58
N LYS A 23 -0.41 -5.14 21.73
CA LYS A 23 -0.82 -6.30 22.53
C LYS A 23 -0.38 -7.61 21.87
N LEU A 24 -0.02 -8.60 22.69
CA LEU A 24 0.38 -9.95 22.26
C LEU A 24 1.44 -9.91 21.16
N ARG A 25 2.38 -8.95 21.24
CA ARG A 25 3.32 -8.68 20.16
C ARG A 25 4.14 -9.92 19.80
N ARG A 26 4.73 -10.57 20.79
CA ARG A 26 5.65 -11.71 20.56
C ARG A 26 4.92 -12.89 19.94
N GLU A 27 3.75 -13.19 20.46
CA GLU A 27 2.88 -14.28 20.05
C GLU A 27 2.42 -14.05 18.60
N ARG A 28 1.90 -12.85 18.31
CA ARG A 28 1.48 -12.48 16.95
C ARG A 28 2.62 -12.46 15.95
N LEU A 29 3.75 -11.82 16.25
CA LEU A 29 4.86 -11.72 15.29
C LEU A 29 5.55 -13.08 15.09
N SER A 30 5.56 -13.94 16.10
CA SER A 30 5.93 -15.35 15.91
C SER A 30 4.97 -16.05 14.97
N GLU A 31 3.66 -15.90 15.18
CA GLU A 31 2.65 -16.53 14.31
C GLU A 31 2.67 -15.98 12.87
N ILE A 32 2.96 -14.68 12.66
CA ILE A 32 3.22 -14.10 11.33
C ILE A 32 4.36 -14.87 10.64
N GLY A 33 5.47 -15.10 11.34
CA GLY A 33 6.59 -15.88 10.81
C GLY A 33 6.20 -17.31 10.40
N ARG A 34 5.32 -17.95 11.19
CA ARG A 34 4.79 -19.29 10.90
C ARG A 34 3.92 -19.29 9.66
N GLN A 35 2.97 -18.36 9.58
CA GLN A 35 2.04 -18.23 8.45
C GLN A 35 2.77 -17.96 7.14
N LEU A 36 3.80 -17.10 7.15
CA LEU A 36 4.65 -16.88 5.98
C LEU A 36 5.39 -18.16 5.56
N ALA A 37 5.87 -18.96 6.52
CA ALA A 37 6.61 -20.19 6.23
C ALA A 37 5.75 -21.30 5.61
N ILE A 38 4.45 -21.33 5.92
CA ILE A 38 3.50 -22.33 5.41
C ILE A 38 2.57 -21.79 4.32
N ALA A 39 2.76 -20.54 3.90
CA ALA A 39 1.89 -19.89 2.94
C ALA A 39 1.91 -20.63 1.59
N ASP A 40 0.72 -20.70 0.98
CA ASP A 40 0.51 -21.24 -0.35
C ASP A 40 -0.24 -20.21 -1.22
N PRO A 41 0.33 -19.78 -2.37
CA PRO A 41 1.65 -20.11 -2.87
C PRO A 41 2.77 -19.57 -1.98
N LYS A 42 3.94 -20.23 -2.02
CA LYS A 42 5.11 -19.82 -1.23
C LYS A 42 5.57 -18.41 -1.63
N PRO A 43 5.78 -17.49 -0.67
CA PRO A 43 6.28 -16.17 -0.97
C PRO A 43 7.72 -16.23 -1.47
N HIS A 44 8.05 -15.38 -2.44
CA HIS A 44 9.41 -15.18 -2.94
C HIS A 44 10.04 -13.92 -2.35
N ILE A 45 9.24 -12.88 -2.11
CA ILE A 45 9.69 -11.63 -1.48
C ILE A 45 8.63 -11.19 -0.48
N VAL A 46 9.08 -10.84 0.73
CA VAL A 46 8.23 -10.33 1.81
C VAL A 46 8.76 -8.97 2.26
N ALA A 47 7.90 -7.97 2.29
CA ALA A 47 8.16 -6.64 2.83
C ALA A 47 7.36 -6.43 4.13
N LEU A 48 8.05 -6.20 5.24
CA LEU A 48 7.40 -5.99 6.53
C LEU A 48 7.58 -4.53 6.98
N GLN A 49 6.50 -3.94 7.49
CA GLN A 49 6.50 -2.64 8.15
C GLN A 49 6.17 -2.83 9.64
N GLU A 50 6.53 -1.85 10.46
CA GLU A 50 6.38 -1.90 11.92
C GLU A 50 6.98 -3.17 12.59
N CYS A 51 8.01 -3.75 11.97
CA CYS A 51 8.86 -4.74 12.60
C CYS A 51 9.95 -4.01 13.39
N TRP A 52 9.64 -3.56 14.60
CA TRP A 52 10.47 -2.60 15.33
C TRP A 52 11.66 -3.22 16.07
N THR A 53 11.58 -4.49 16.47
CA THR A 53 12.60 -5.10 17.33
C THR A 53 13.38 -6.19 16.61
N GLN A 54 14.66 -6.30 16.96
CA GLN A 54 15.53 -7.36 16.48
C GLN A 54 15.06 -8.75 16.93
N GLU A 55 14.42 -8.84 18.10
CA GLU A 55 13.82 -10.07 18.64
C GLU A 55 12.73 -10.58 17.69
N ASP A 56 11.76 -9.72 17.38
CA ASP A 56 10.62 -10.09 16.53
C ASP A 56 11.09 -10.42 15.10
N TYR A 57 12.00 -9.62 14.53
CA TYR A 57 12.61 -9.92 13.23
C TYR A 57 13.34 -11.26 13.22
N LYS A 58 14.14 -11.57 14.25
CA LYS A 58 14.86 -12.84 14.35
C LYS A 58 13.89 -14.03 14.48
N SER A 59 12.75 -13.85 15.15
CA SER A 59 11.70 -14.86 15.23
C SER A 59 11.13 -15.18 13.84
N ILE A 60 10.72 -14.15 13.10
CA ILE A 60 10.19 -14.30 11.73
C ILE A 60 11.23 -14.92 10.80
N ARG A 61 12.46 -14.40 10.81
CA ARG A 61 13.57 -14.92 9.99
C ARG A 61 13.86 -16.39 10.27
N ARG A 62 13.83 -16.81 11.54
CA ARG A 62 14.08 -18.21 11.90
C ARG A 62 13.04 -19.13 11.26
N GLN A 63 11.77 -18.75 11.30
CA GLN A 63 10.67 -19.58 10.79
C GLN A 63 10.66 -19.65 9.27
N THR A 64 10.98 -18.54 8.60
CA THR A 64 10.97 -18.43 7.14
C THR A 64 12.26 -18.85 6.45
N ARG A 65 13.34 -19.16 7.19
CA ARG A 65 14.70 -19.40 6.66
C ARG A 65 14.82 -20.43 5.52
N PHE A 66 13.89 -21.39 5.44
CA PHE A 66 13.94 -22.43 4.42
C PHE A 66 13.33 -22.02 3.08
N ILE A 67 12.48 -20.99 3.08
CA ILE A 67 11.85 -20.46 1.86
C ILE A 67 12.35 -19.05 1.51
N LEU A 68 12.79 -18.29 2.52
CA LEU A 68 13.31 -16.93 2.40
C LEU A 68 14.66 -16.82 3.15
N PRO A 69 15.73 -17.49 2.68
CA PRO A 69 17.01 -17.55 3.39
C PRO A 69 17.72 -16.20 3.48
N TYR A 70 17.43 -15.26 2.57
CA TYR A 70 18.03 -13.94 2.53
C TYR A 70 17.10 -12.94 3.19
N ALA A 71 17.57 -12.22 4.20
CA ALA A 71 16.75 -11.27 4.94
C ALA A 71 17.58 -10.12 5.46
N LYS A 72 17.01 -8.92 5.42
CA LYS A 72 17.61 -7.70 5.98
C LYS A 72 16.60 -6.93 6.83
N PHE A 73 17.06 -6.58 8.02
CA PHE A 73 16.43 -5.62 8.92
C PHE A 73 17.06 -4.24 8.70
N TYR A 74 16.25 -3.19 8.62
CA TYR A 74 16.71 -1.85 8.28
C TYR A 74 16.67 -0.91 9.50
N HIS A 75 17.76 -0.17 9.68
CA HIS A 75 17.92 0.81 10.75
C HIS A 75 17.73 2.23 10.19
N SER A 76 17.04 3.08 10.93
CA SER A 76 16.84 4.50 10.60
C SER A 76 16.70 5.32 11.88
N ALA A 77 17.21 6.55 11.85
CA ALA A 77 17.16 7.53 12.95
C ALA A 77 17.42 6.92 14.35
N ALA A 78 16.75 7.45 15.38
CA ALA A 78 17.03 7.08 16.77
C ALA A 78 16.27 5.82 17.21
N LEU A 79 15.05 5.61 16.72
CA LEU A 79 14.15 4.53 17.17
C LEU A 79 14.04 3.36 16.17
N GLY A 80 14.74 3.42 15.03
CA GLY A 80 14.75 2.37 14.01
C GLY A 80 13.78 2.65 12.85
N GLY A 81 13.97 1.97 11.72
CA GLY A 81 13.11 2.14 10.54
C GLY A 81 11.83 1.30 10.57
N GLY A 82 11.80 0.23 11.37
CA GLY A 82 10.66 -0.69 11.44
C GLY A 82 10.43 -1.51 10.16
N LEU A 83 11.40 -1.52 9.23
CA LEU A 83 11.30 -2.15 7.93
C LEU A 83 12.17 -3.41 7.85
N ALA A 84 11.65 -4.45 7.21
CA ALA A 84 12.42 -5.64 6.86
C ALA A 84 12.07 -6.11 5.45
N ILE A 85 13.05 -6.69 4.75
CA ILE A 85 12.84 -7.39 3.48
C ILE A 85 13.39 -8.80 3.64
N LEU A 86 12.57 -9.79 3.30
CA LEU A 86 12.94 -11.20 3.22
C LEU A 86 12.79 -11.67 1.77
N SER A 87 13.68 -12.52 1.30
CA SER A 87 13.82 -12.90 -0.10
C SER A 87 14.25 -14.35 -0.23
N ARG A 88 13.69 -15.02 -1.24
CA ARG A 88 14.11 -16.34 -1.72
C ARG A 88 15.52 -16.28 -2.32
N TRP A 89 15.85 -15.17 -2.99
CA TRP A 89 17.10 -14.99 -3.73
C TRP A 89 18.08 -14.02 -3.04
N PRO A 90 19.38 -14.09 -3.36
CA PRO A 90 20.41 -13.23 -2.77
C PRO A 90 20.10 -11.74 -2.89
N ILE A 91 20.29 -11.01 -1.79
CA ILE A 91 20.31 -9.54 -1.77
C ILE A 91 21.77 -9.11 -2.04
N GLU A 92 22.03 -8.57 -3.22
CA GLU A 92 23.36 -8.12 -3.65
C GLU A 92 23.75 -6.78 -3.05
N GLU A 93 22.80 -5.86 -3.03
CA GLU A 93 22.97 -4.50 -2.53
C GLU A 93 21.74 -4.10 -1.72
N SER A 94 21.94 -3.25 -0.72
CA SER A 94 20.80 -2.72 0.01
C SER A 94 21.13 -1.45 0.79
N THR A 95 20.20 -0.51 0.77
CA THR A 95 20.32 0.82 1.35
C THR A 95 19.05 1.18 2.11
N MET A 96 19.16 1.88 3.25
CA MET A 96 18.03 2.56 3.87
C MET A 96 18.07 4.03 3.45
N TYR A 97 17.11 4.47 2.63
CA TYR A 97 16.96 5.87 2.27
C TYR A 97 15.97 6.54 3.22
N ARG A 98 16.42 7.51 4.02
CA ARG A 98 15.53 8.26 4.93
C ARG A 98 14.91 9.45 4.20
N TYR A 99 13.61 9.63 4.34
CA TYR A 99 12.94 10.77 3.73
C TYR A 99 13.45 12.11 4.31
N PRO A 100 13.68 13.14 3.47
CA PRO A 100 14.11 14.46 3.93
C PRO A 100 13.06 15.16 4.81
N LEU A 101 11.78 15.06 4.44
CA LEU A 101 10.65 15.56 5.24
C LEU A 101 10.00 14.40 5.99
N ASN A 102 10.06 14.45 7.31
CA ASN A 102 9.87 13.27 8.16
C ASN A 102 9.11 13.54 9.46
N GLY A 103 8.13 14.44 9.40
CA GLY A 103 7.35 14.87 10.55
C GLY A 103 8.12 15.87 11.43
N ARG A 104 7.73 15.96 12.71
CA ARG A 104 8.21 17.00 13.63
C ARG A 104 8.72 16.43 14.94
N PRO A 105 9.83 16.95 15.49
CA PRO A 105 10.35 16.53 16.80
C PRO A 105 9.39 16.87 17.94
N THR A 106 8.65 17.99 17.84
CA THR A 106 7.68 18.39 18.87
C THR A 106 6.49 17.45 18.98
N ALA A 107 6.22 16.62 17.96
CA ALA A 107 5.15 15.63 17.96
C ALA A 107 5.63 14.29 18.55
N PHE A 108 6.25 14.34 19.72
CA PHE A 108 6.91 13.18 20.34
C PHE A 108 5.96 12.02 20.67
N TRP A 109 4.68 12.32 20.93
CA TRP A 109 3.65 11.29 21.14
C TRP A 109 3.24 10.55 19.87
N ARG A 110 3.58 11.08 18.68
CA ARG A 110 3.36 10.43 17.38
C ARG A 110 4.56 9.56 16.96
N GLY A 111 5.78 9.96 17.34
CA GLY A 111 6.99 9.14 17.17
C GLY A 111 7.60 9.12 15.77
N ASP A 112 6.85 9.48 14.72
CA ASP A 112 7.28 9.39 13.30
C ASP A 112 8.62 10.10 12.98
N TRP A 113 8.91 11.23 13.62
CA TRP A 113 10.19 11.93 13.45
C TRP A 113 11.38 11.17 14.02
N TYR A 114 11.18 10.47 15.15
CA TYR A 114 12.25 9.77 15.87
C TYR A 114 12.60 8.41 15.23
N VAL A 115 11.64 7.80 14.53
CA VAL A 115 11.86 6.59 13.72
C VAL A 115 12.48 6.91 12.37
N GLY A 116 12.26 8.13 11.85
CA GLY A 116 12.80 8.58 10.58
C GLY A 116 12.33 7.70 9.43
N LYS A 117 11.06 7.85 9.02
CA LYS A 117 10.45 7.08 7.93
C LYS A 117 11.30 7.15 6.66
N GLY A 118 11.19 6.13 5.82
CA GLY A 118 12.02 6.03 4.63
C GLY A 118 11.69 4.84 3.75
N VAL A 119 12.61 4.50 2.88
CA VAL A 119 12.54 3.40 1.93
C VAL A 119 13.70 2.45 2.19
N ALA A 120 13.38 1.21 2.53
CA ALA A 120 14.29 0.10 2.54
C ALA A 120 14.44 -0.43 1.12
N CYS A 121 15.63 -0.28 0.53
CA CYS A 121 15.93 -0.70 -0.83
C CYS A 121 16.74 -2.00 -0.81
N ALA A 122 16.39 -2.97 -1.67
CA ALA A 122 17.15 -4.19 -1.89
C ALA A 122 17.24 -4.52 -3.38
N LYS A 123 18.45 -4.77 -3.87
CA LYS A 123 18.71 -5.31 -5.21
C LYS A 123 18.88 -6.82 -5.10
N ILE A 124 18.02 -7.56 -5.77
CA ILE A 124 17.85 -9.00 -5.62
C ILE A 124 18.09 -9.69 -6.97
N ARG A 125 18.99 -10.66 -7.02
CA ARG A 125 19.36 -11.40 -8.24
C ARG A 125 18.60 -12.71 -8.32
N TYR A 126 17.66 -12.83 -9.25
CA TYR A 126 16.82 -14.03 -9.37
C TYR A 126 17.29 -14.99 -10.47
N GLY A 127 18.27 -14.59 -11.28
CA GLY A 127 18.86 -15.41 -12.34
C GLY A 127 20.25 -14.91 -12.76
N PRO A 128 20.97 -15.65 -13.61
CA PRO A 128 22.37 -15.35 -13.95
C PRO A 128 22.57 -14.13 -14.87
N ALA A 129 21.55 -13.69 -15.61
CA ALA A 129 21.71 -12.60 -16.57
C ALA A 129 21.74 -11.22 -15.90
N ALA A 130 22.38 -10.25 -16.55
CA ALA A 130 22.57 -8.90 -16.02
C ALA A 130 21.26 -8.20 -15.65
N LYS A 131 20.19 -8.40 -16.44
CA LYS A 131 18.85 -7.82 -16.25
C LYS A 131 17.90 -8.67 -15.42
N GLN A 132 18.31 -9.85 -14.96
CA GLN A 132 17.53 -10.70 -14.06
C GLN A 132 17.67 -10.23 -12.60
N VAL A 133 17.26 -8.98 -12.39
CA VAL A 133 17.35 -8.24 -11.12
C VAL A 133 15.98 -7.70 -10.76
N ILE A 134 15.63 -7.84 -9.49
CA ILE A 134 14.49 -7.20 -8.86
C ILE A 134 15.04 -6.11 -7.93
N GLU A 135 14.61 -4.87 -8.09
CA GLU A 135 14.82 -3.83 -7.08
C GLU A 135 13.53 -3.66 -6.27
N VAL A 136 13.61 -4.02 -4.99
CA VAL A 136 12.50 -3.95 -4.03
C VAL A 136 12.65 -2.70 -3.17
N PHE A 137 11.56 -1.96 -3.05
CA PHE A 137 11.43 -0.75 -2.25
C PHE A 137 10.32 -0.95 -1.21
N ASN A 138 10.70 -1.32 0.01
CA ASN A 138 9.77 -1.40 1.13
C ASN A 138 9.68 -0.04 1.82
N THR A 139 8.47 0.51 2.00
CA THR A 139 8.29 1.78 2.72
C THR A 139 7.16 1.73 3.74
N HIS A 140 7.26 2.64 4.71
CA HIS A 140 6.17 3.04 5.58
C HIS A 140 6.19 4.57 5.58
N THR A 141 5.26 5.21 4.87
CA THR A 141 5.20 6.69 4.80
C THR A 141 4.54 7.27 6.06
N HIS A 142 4.57 8.59 6.20
CA HIS A 142 4.05 9.28 7.37
C HIS A 142 2.54 9.01 7.56
N ALA A 143 2.11 8.69 8.79
CA ALA A 143 0.71 8.38 9.04
C ALA A 143 -0.21 9.62 8.86
N PRO A 144 -1.47 9.44 8.41
CA PRO A 144 -2.41 10.52 8.13
C PRO A 144 -3.15 10.97 9.39
N TYR A 145 -2.41 11.36 10.43
CA TYR A 145 -2.97 11.72 11.74
C TYR A 145 -4.04 12.82 11.71
N GLU A 146 -4.00 13.70 10.71
CA GLU A 146 -4.94 14.81 10.53
C GLU A 146 -6.04 14.50 9.51
N GLY A 147 -6.02 13.32 8.88
CA GLY A 147 -7.11 12.79 8.06
C GLY A 147 -7.50 13.67 6.88
N GLY A 148 -6.56 14.41 6.28
CA GLY A 148 -6.85 15.29 5.15
C GLY A 148 -7.70 16.51 5.49
N LYS A 149 -7.79 16.90 6.78
CA LYS A 149 -8.41 18.17 7.19
C LYS A 149 -7.70 19.37 6.51
N PRO A 150 -8.35 20.53 6.34
CA PRO A 150 -7.76 21.69 5.64
C PRO A 150 -6.40 22.18 6.17
N ASN A 151 -6.10 21.89 7.44
CA ASN A 151 -4.83 22.22 8.08
C ASN A 151 -3.92 20.99 8.27
N ASP A 152 -4.13 19.90 7.50
CA ASP A 152 -3.30 18.69 7.55
C ASP A 152 -1.89 19.04 7.12
N SER A 153 -1.07 19.18 8.14
CA SER A 153 0.27 19.67 8.02
C SER A 153 1.27 18.54 7.72
N TYR A 154 0.80 17.29 7.72
CA TYR A 154 1.54 16.09 7.33
C TYR A 154 1.30 15.69 5.88
N LEU A 155 0.30 16.28 5.21
CA LEU A 155 0.08 16.10 3.78
C LEU A 155 1.31 16.50 2.96
N CYS A 156 1.98 17.61 3.32
CA CYS A 156 3.23 18.04 2.66
C CYS A 156 4.35 17.00 2.81
N HIS A 157 4.41 16.32 3.97
CA HIS A 157 5.38 15.25 4.20
C HIS A 157 5.07 14.05 3.32
N ARG A 158 3.86 13.51 3.36
CA ARG A 158 3.47 12.35 2.53
C ARG A 158 3.66 12.63 1.04
N THR A 159 3.27 13.83 0.57
CA THR A 159 3.46 14.25 -0.82
C THR A 159 4.94 14.23 -1.22
N ALA A 160 5.82 14.79 -0.39
CA ALA A 160 7.27 14.74 -0.63
C ALA A 160 7.82 13.30 -0.58
N GLN A 161 7.32 12.46 0.33
CA GLN A 161 7.74 11.06 0.45
C GLN A 161 7.34 10.24 -0.78
N SER A 162 6.12 10.41 -1.28
CA SER A 162 5.66 9.79 -2.54
C SER A 162 6.47 10.25 -3.75
N TRP A 163 6.86 11.53 -3.77
CA TRP A 163 7.76 12.07 -4.78
C TRP A 163 9.15 11.42 -4.72
N GLU A 164 9.75 11.34 -3.52
CA GLU A 164 11.07 10.74 -3.31
C GLU A 164 11.11 9.27 -3.72
N ILE A 165 10.15 8.46 -3.27
CA ILE A 165 10.12 7.04 -3.65
C ILE A 165 9.94 6.89 -5.17
N ALA A 166 9.09 7.70 -5.82
CA ALA A 166 8.90 7.63 -7.26
C ALA A 166 10.21 7.89 -8.04
N LYS A 167 11.08 8.79 -7.56
CA LYS A 167 12.42 8.99 -8.14
C LYS A 167 13.28 7.72 -8.04
N LEU A 168 13.26 7.05 -6.89
CA LEU A 168 13.99 5.79 -6.69
C LEU A 168 13.47 4.68 -7.61
N LEU A 169 12.15 4.54 -7.71
CA LEU A 169 11.51 3.55 -8.60
C LEU A 169 11.88 3.81 -10.06
N ARG A 170 11.79 5.07 -10.51
CA ARG A 170 12.15 5.45 -11.88
C ARG A 170 13.62 5.17 -12.18
N GLY A 171 14.53 5.53 -11.27
CA GLY A 171 15.96 5.24 -11.45
C GLY A 171 16.26 3.74 -11.56
N ALA A 172 15.54 2.89 -10.83
CA ALA A 172 15.66 1.43 -10.95
C ALA A 172 15.12 0.90 -12.29
N ALA A 173 14.01 1.46 -12.76
CA ALA A 173 13.45 1.10 -14.05
C ALA A 173 14.36 1.52 -15.22
N GLU A 174 15.00 2.70 -15.13
CA GLU A 174 15.99 3.18 -16.12
C GLU A 174 17.21 2.24 -16.21
N ARG A 175 17.53 1.50 -15.14
CA ARG A 175 18.54 0.44 -15.16
C ARG A 175 18.04 -0.86 -15.79
N GLY A 176 16.77 -0.97 -16.16
CA GLY A 176 16.14 -2.16 -16.73
C GLY A 176 15.84 -3.26 -15.70
N HIS A 177 15.79 -2.92 -14.41
CA HIS A 177 15.46 -3.89 -13.36
C HIS A 177 13.93 -4.05 -13.23
N LEU A 178 13.47 -5.21 -12.76
CA LEU A 178 12.09 -5.36 -12.32
C LEU A 178 11.89 -4.55 -11.04
N VAL A 179 11.11 -3.47 -11.12
CA VAL A 179 10.85 -2.59 -9.99
C VAL A 179 9.63 -3.08 -9.23
N ILE A 180 9.79 -3.22 -7.91
CA ILE A 180 8.72 -3.61 -6.98
C ILE A 180 8.71 -2.66 -5.79
N ALA A 181 7.65 -1.89 -5.59
CA ALA A 181 7.45 -1.08 -4.40
C ALA A 181 6.36 -1.70 -3.52
N MET A 182 6.61 -1.81 -2.22
CA MET A 182 5.74 -2.52 -1.28
C MET A 182 5.64 -1.75 0.03
N GLY A 183 4.50 -1.85 0.70
CA GLY A 183 4.39 -1.42 2.09
C GLY A 183 3.15 -0.63 2.41
N ASP A 184 3.20 0.03 3.56
CA ASP A 184 2.15 0.90 4.07
C ASP A 184 2.41 2.32 3.60
N PHE A 185 1.71 2.73 2.55
CA PHE A 185 1.87 4.06 1.97
C PHE A 185 0.97 5.10 2.63
N ASN A 186 0.18 4.73 3.65
CA ASN A 186 -0.67 5.65 4.40
C ASN A 186 -1.51 6.60 3.50
N MET A 187 -1.90 6.10 2.33
CA MET A 187 -2.60 6.83 1.27
C MET A 187 -3.76 5.99 0.75
N ILE A 188 -4.78 6.65 0.19
CA ILE A 188 -5.92 5.98 -0.44
C ILE A 188 -5.74 5.91 -1.96
N PRO A 189 -6.41 4.97 -2.65
CA PRO A 189 -6.28 4.84 -4.10
C PRO A 189 -6.72 6.13 -4.80
N MET A 190 -6.03 6.52 -5.88
CA MET A 190 -6.30 7.75 -6.63
C MET A 190 -6.09 9.08 -5.87
N SER A 191 -5.61 9.06 -4.63
CA SER A 191 -5.09 10.27 -3.97
C SER A 191 -3.90 10.86 -4.74
N LEU A 192 -3.60 12.14 -4.50
CA LEU A 192 -2.44 12.80 -5.10
C LEU A 192 -1.15 12.02 -4.83
N GLU A 193 -0.97 11.52 -3.60
CA GLU A 193 0.19 10.70 -3.22
C GLU A 193 0.30 9.40 -4.04
N HIS A 194 -0.83 8.74 -4.33
CA HIS A 194 -0.88 7.53 -5.16
C HIS A 194 -0.60 7.84 -6.63
N GLN A 195 -1.18 8.93 -7.14
CA GLN A 195 -0.95 9.41 -8.50
C GLN A 195 0.51 9.79 -8.72
N LEU A 196 1.17 10.42 -7.72
CA LEU A 196 2.60 10.73 -7.78
C LEU A 196 3.45 9.48 -8.04
N VAL A 197 3.18 8.39 -7.33
CA VAL A 197 3.93 7.13 -7.51
C VAL A 197 3.72 6.53 -8.90
N THR A 198 2.47 6.48 -9.37
CA THR A 198 2.10 5.80 -10.63
C THR A 198 2.31 6.65 -11.89
N ALA A 199 2.40 7.98 -11.75
CA ALA A 199 2.67 8.90 -12.86
C ALA A 199 4.17 9.20 -13.03
N LEU A 200 4.94 9.24 -11.94
CA LEU A 200 6.37 9.59 -12.00
C LEU A 200 7.31 8.39 -12.12
N ALA A 201 6.80 7.16 -11.99
CA ALA A 201 7.56 5.94 -12.20
C ALA A 201 6.79 4.96 -13.10
N PRO A 202 7.48 4.13 -13.91
CA PRO A 202 6.85 3.15 -14.80
C PRO A 202 6.40 1.91 -14.02
N VAL A 203 5.52 2.12 -13.05
CA VAL A 203 4.91 1.09 -12.20
C VAL A 203 3.40 1.23 -12.20
N ARG A 204 2.69 0.14 -11.91
CA ARG A 204 1.25 0.13 -11.68
C ARG A 204 0.93 -0.45 -10.32
N ASP A 205 -0.14 0.06 -9.72
CA ASP A 205 -0.80 -0.53 -8.56
C ASP A 205 -1.34 -1.90 -8.97
N THR A 206 -0.74 -2.98 -8.46
CA THR A 206 -1.08 -4.34 -8.92
C THR A 206 -2.54 -4.68 -8.64
N TRP A 207 -3.12 -4.12 -7.57
CA TRP A 207 -4.53 -4.34 -7.24
C TRP A 207 -5.45 -3.69 -8.27
N ARG A 208 -5.15 -2.46 -8.70
CA ARG A 208 -5.95 -1.77 -9.72
C ARG A 208 -5.74 -2.31 -11.13
N VAL A 209 -4.68 -3.07 -11.39
CA VAL A 209 -4.54 -3.81 -12.65
C VAL A 209 -5.61 -4.91 -12.74
N ILE A 210 -5.91 -5.59 -11.64
CA ILE A 210 -6.94 -6.65 -11.60
C ILE A 210 -8.34 -6.08 -11.34
N HIS A 211 -8.47 -5.13 -10.40
CA HIS A 211 -9.72 -4.48 -10.02
C HIS A 211 -9.65 -2.96 -10.32
N PRO A 212 -9.75 -2.55 -11.60
CA PRO A 212 -9.61 -1.14 -12.01
C PRO A 212 -10.65 -0.22 -11.37
N ASP A 213 -11.81 -0.79 -11.06
CA ASP A 213 -12.94 -0.13 -10.42
C ASP A 213 -12.95 -0.21 -8.89
N SER A 214 -11.90 -0.75 -8.26
CA SER A 214 -11.77 -0.80 -6.79
C SER A 214 -11.95 0.57 -6.13
N SER A 215 -12.39 0.55 -4.87
CA SER A 215 -12.70 1.76 -4.08
C SER A 215 -11.56 2.80 -4.10
N VAL A 216 -11.93 4.09 -4.09
CA VAL A 216 -10.99 5.22 -3.95
C VAL A 216 -10.94 5.77 -2.52
N GLY A 217 -11.55 5.07 -1.56
CA GLY A 217 -11.47 5.40 -0.13
C GLY A 217 -12.53 4.68 0.71
N PRO A 218 -12.63 4.97 2.02
CA PRO A 218 -13.79 4.58 2.82
C PRO A 218 -15.11 5.02 2.18
N ALA A 219 -16.23 4.35 2.48
CA ALA A 219 -17.53 4.68 1.90
C ALA A 219 -17.95 6.13 2.16
N ASP A 220 -17.54 6.68 3.31
CA ASP A 220 -17.86 8.06 3.71
C ASP A 220 -16.79 9.09 3.23
N HIS A 221 -15.80 8.66 2.45
CA HIS A 221 -14.79 9.56 1.88
C HIS A 221 -15.39 10.37 0.72
N PRO A 222 -15.13 11.69 0.61
CA PRO A 222 -15.77 12.53 -0.41
C PRO A 222 -15.63 12.01 -1.85
N ALA A 223 -14.46 11.48 -2.21
CA ALA A 223 -14.21 10.91 -3.54
C ALA A 223 -15.02 9.63 -3.80
N GLU A 224 -15.25 8.79 -2.79
CA GLU A 224 -16.04 7.56 -2.93
C GLU A 224 -17.55 7.88 -2.92
N MET A 225 -17.98 8.81 -2.06
CA MET A 225 -19.35 9.32 -2.06
C MET A 225 -19.75 9.91 -3.42
N ALA A 226 -18.83 10.62 -4.09
CA ALA A 226 -19.06 11.18 -5.42
C ALA A 226 -19.37 10.10 -6.48
N ARG A 227 -18.88 8.86 -6.29
CA ARG A 227 -19.16 7.72 -7.19
C ARG A 227 -20.56 7.13 -6.99
N ARG A 228 -21.28 7.52 -5.92
CA ARG A 228 -22.65 7.08 -5.59
C ARG A 228 -22.81 5.55 -5.59
N ARG A 229 -21.77 4.83 -5.18
CA ARG A 229 -21.80 3.37 -5.03
C ARG A 229 -22.47 2.98 -3.70
N PRO A 230 -23.11 1.79 -3.62
CA PRO A 230 -23.63 1.28 -2.36
C PRO A 230 -22.51 1.08 -1.34
N VAL A 231 -22.86 1.10 -0.05
CA VAL A 231 -21.92 0.75 1.01
C VAL A 231 -21.46 -0.70 0.78
N PRO A 232 -20.16 -0.96 0.66
CA PRO A 232 -19.66 -2.30 0.39
C PRO A 232 -19.86 -3.21 1.61
N THR A 233 -19.98 -4.50 1.36
CA THR A 233 -19.95 -5.52 2.42
C THR A 233 -18.51 -5.81 2.84
N ALA A 234 -18.33 -6.48 3.97
CA ALA A 234 -17.03 -6.94 4.46
C ALA A 234 -16.31 -7.79 3.41
N GLU A 235 -17.00 -8.75 2.82
CA GLU A 235 -16.46 -9.64 1.77
C GLU A 235 -16.09 -8.86 0.51
N PHE A 236 -16.96 -7.96 0.03
CA PHE A 236 -16.69 -7.14 -1.15
C PHE A 236 -15.48 -6.23 -0.94
N ASN A 237 -15.33 -5.69 0.27
CA ASN A 237 -14.17 -4.87 0.60
C ASN A 237 -12.85 -5.66 0.53
N ILE A 238 -12.87 -6.93 0.89
CA ILE A 238 -11.71 -7.82 0.84
C ILE A 238 -11.41 -8.25 -0.60
N GLN A 239 -12.43 -8.73 -1.32
CA GLN A 239 -12.26 -9.35 -2.64
C GLN A 239 -12.05 -8.30 -3.75
N GLU A 240 -12.83 -7.22 -3.76
CA GLU A 240 -12.82 -6.24 -4.84
C GLU A 240 -12.01 -4.99 -4.50
N ASN A 241 -12.25 -4.42 -3.31
CA ASN A 241 -11.63 -3.14 -2.95
C ASN A 241 -10.20 -3.28 -2.39
N GLY A 242 -9.80 -4.48 -1.96
CA GLY A 242 -8.49 -4.73 -1.34
C GLY A 242 -8.31 -4.03 0.01
N ALA A 243 -9.39 -3.83 0.75
CA ALA A 243 -9.36 -3.15 2.04
C ALA A 243 -8.67 -4.02 3.12
N ALA A 244 -7.39 -3.77 3.35
CA ALA A 244 -6.58 -4.51 4.32
C ALA A 244 -6.65 -3.97 5.75
N SER A 245 -7.23 -2.80 5.99
CA SER A 245 -7.32 -2.21 7.33
C SER A 245 -8.72 -1.65 7.62
N ASP A 246 -8.99 -1.39 8.90
CA ASP A 246 -10.22 -0.74 9.40
C ASP A 246 -11.56 -1.48 9.18
N GLY A 247 -11.56 -2.60 8.45
CA GLY A 247 -12.74 -3.44 8.20
C GLY A 247 -13.16 -4.35 9.37
N PRO A 248 -14.39 -4.91 9.32
CA PRO A 248 -14.99 -5.68 10.41
C PRO A 248 -14.33 -7.04 10.62
N TYR A 249 -13.61 -7.59 9.63
CA TYR A 249 -12.79 -8.77 9.87
C TYR A 249 -11.63 -8.49 10.81
N ASN A 250 -11.15 -7.25 10.96
CA ASN A 250 -10.01 -6.99 11.84
C ASN A 250 -10.43 -6.78 13.30
N THR A 251 -10.09 -7.73 14.17
CA THR A 251 -10.43 -7.68 15.61
C THR A 251 -9.83 -6.50 16.37
N TRP A 252 -8.74 -5.90 15.89
CA TRP A 252 -8.17 -4.71 16.51
C TRP A 252 -9.03 -3.46 16.32
N ARG A 253 -10.01 -3.53 15.42
CA ARG A 253 -10.99 -2.47 15.11
C ARG A 253 -12.37 -2.75 15.71
N TRP A 254 -12.52 -3.90 16.36
CA TRP A 254 -13.71 -4.23 17.12
C TRP A 254 -13.87 -3.34 18.36
N THR A 255 -15.12 -3.21 18.81
CA THR A 255 -15.42 -2.54 20.08
C THR A 255 -14.74 -3.26 21.24
N LYS A 256 -14.52 -2.54 22.36
CA LYS A 256 -13.96 -3.15 23.58
C LYS A 256 -14.80 -4.32 24.09
N ALA A 257 -16.12 -4.29 23.91
CA ALA A 257 -17.02 -5.38 24.27
C ALA A 257 -16.76 -6.63 23.42
N GLN A 258 -16.68 -6.47 22.09
CA GLN A 258 -16.35 -7.57 21.18
C GLN A 258 -14.94 -8.14 21.42
N GLN A 259 -13.94 -7.29 21.71
CA GLN A 259 -12.58 -7.77 22.05
C GLN A 259 -12.55 -8.63 23.32
N LYS A 260 -13.51 -8.46 24.26
CA LYS A 260 -13.63 -9.35 25.43
C LYS A 260 -14.09 -10.76 25.07
N LEU A 261 -14.59 -11.00 23.85
CA LEU A 261 -14.93 -12.34 23.36
C LEU A 261 -13.69 -13.11 22.86
N LEU A 262 -12.52 -12.47 22.78
CA LEU A 262 -11.27 -13.06 22.35
C LEU A 262 -10.45 -13.59 23.53
N GLY A 263 -9.52 -14.50 23.25
CA GLY A 263 -8.60 -15.08 24.22
C GLY A 263 -8.60 -16.61 24.24
N PRO A 264 -7.69 -17.22 25.03
CA PRO A 264 -7.50 -18.67 25.06
C PRO A 264 -8.79 -19.42 25.44
N GLY A 265 -9.08 -20.49 24.69
CA GLY A 265 -10.23 -21.38 24.94
C GLY A 265 -11.59 -20.78 24.55
N LYS A 266 -11.66 -19.55 24.03
CA LYS A 266 -12.91 -18.96 23.57
C LYS A 266 -13.25 -19.41 22.15
N PRO A 267 -14.54 -19.61 21.83
CA PRO A 267 -14.94 -20.00 20.50
C PRO A 267 -14.64 -18.88 19.48
N PRO A 268 -14.39 -19.25 18.21
CA PRO A 268 -14.30 -18.27 17.14
C PRO A 268 -15.56 -17.40 17.04
N VAL A 269 -15.37 -16.10 16.86
CA VAL A 269 -16.46 -15.16 16.60
C VAL A 269 -16.50 -14.89 15.08
N PRO A 270 -17.49 -15.46 14.35
CA PRO A 270 -17.60 -15.23 12.92
C PRO A 270 -18.06 -13.81 12.62
N VAL A 271 -17.67 -13.30 11.45
CA VAL A 271 -18.18 -12.05 10.87
C VAL A 271 -18.89 -12.45 9.58
N ALA A 272 -20.16 -12.09 9.46
CA ALA A 272 -20.94 -12.45 8.29
C ALA A 272 -20.40 -11.71 7.04
N PRO A 273 -20.20 -12.40 5.90
CA PRO A 273 -19.69 -11.80 4.65
C PRO A 273 -20.41 -10.55 4.18
N ASP A 274 -21.73 -10.50 4.40
CA ASP A 274 -22.64 -9.43 4.03
C ASP A 274 -22.67 -8.26 5.03
N THR A 275 -21.90 -8.33 6.12
CA THR A 275 -21.79 -7.25 7.11
C THR A 275 -21.40 -5.93 6.40
N PRO A 276 -22.19 -4.86 6.52
CA PRO A 276 -21.84 -3.57 5.92
C PRO A 276 -20.51 -3.03 6.46
N ASP A 277 -19.60 -2.67 5.57
CA ASP A 277 -18.29 -2.14 5.92
C ASP A 277 -18.05 -0.76 5.31
N ARG A 278 -18.33 0.27 6.11
CA ARG A 278 -18.08 1.67 5.73
C ARG A 278 -16.64 2.11 5.89
N ARG A 279 -15.85 1.39 6.70
CA ARG A 279 -14.57 1.87 7.24
C ARG A 279 -13.36 1.22 6.60
N GLY A 280 -13.53 0.08 5.92
CA GLY A 280 -12.47 -0.61 5.19
C GLY A 280 -11.63 0.35 4.34
N LYS A 281 -10.31 0.24 4.47
CA LYS A 281 -9.33 1.05 3.76
C LYS A 281 -8.25 0.20 3.14
N ARG A 282 -7.78 0.65 1.98
CA ARG A 282 -6.56 0.15 1.35
C ARG A 282 -5.46 1.19 1.52
N LEU A 283 -4.56 0.93 2.47
CA LEU A 283 -3.39 1.77 2.78
C LEU A 283 -2.08 1.09 2.37
N ASP A 284 -2.11 -0.23 2.29
CA ASP A 284 -1.00 -1.09 1.90
C ASP A 284 -1.06 -1.37 0.39
N TYR A 285 0.10 -1.33 -0.27
CA TYR A 285 0.19 -1.45 -1.72
C TYR A 285 1.36 -2.32 -2.15
N ILE A 286 1.18 -2.94 -3.32
CA ILE A 286 2.26 -3.45 -4.15
C ILE A 286 2.17 -2.71 -5.50
N PHE A 287 3.25 -2.03 -5.86
CA PHE A 287 3.45 -1.46 -7.20
C PHE A 287 4.49 -2.28 -7.94
N ALA A 288 4.24 -2.62 -9.20
CA ALA A 288 5.18 -3.39 -10.01
C ALA A 288 5.38 -2.75 -11.39
N GLY A 289 6.57 -2.92 -11.96
CA GLY A 289 6.83 -2.71 -13.40
C GLY A 289 6.88 -4.03 -14.17
N SER A 290 7.27 -3.99 -15.45
CA SER A 290 7.38 -5.20 -16.30
C SER A 290 8.82 -5.72 -16.47
N GLY A 291 9.82 -4.96 -16.01
CA GLY A 291 11.24 -5.22 -16.29
C GLY A 291 11.65 -4.82 -17.71
N ASP A 292 12.90 -5.10 -18.09
CA ASP A 292 13.42 -4.85 -19.43
C ASP A 292 12.91 -5.92 -20.41
N ILE A 293 11.78 -5.65 -21.06
CA ILE A 293 11.10 -6.63 -21.90
C ILE A 293 11.95 -7.14 -23.08
N HIS A 294 12.85 -6.31 -23.59
CA HIS A 294 13.69 -6.65 -24.74
C HIS A 294 14.86 -7.51 -24.29
N ALA A 295 15.52 -7.13 -23.19
CA ALA A 295 16.64 -7.92 -22.66
C ALA A 295 16.19 -9.26 -22.06
N LEU A 296 14.94 -9.35 -21.57
CA LEU A 296 14.38 -10.57 -21.00
C LEU A 296 13.63 -11.44 -22.02
N GLY A 297 13.30 -10.94 -23.22
CA GLY A 297 12.48 -11.64 -24.21
C GLY A 297 11.00 -11.79 -23.80
N GLY A 298 10.53 -10.96 -22.88
CA GLY A 298 9.23 -11.07 -22.22
C GLY A 298 9.08 -10.09 -21.07
N GLY A 299 7.86 -9.87 -20.62
CA GLY A 299 7.54 -8.94 -19.55
C GLY A 299 6.86 -9.61 -18.37
N TRP A 300 7.08 -9.07 -17.17
CA TRP A 300 6.31 -9.44 -15.99
C TRP A 300 4.94 -8.76 -16.02
N VAL A 301 3.89 -9.54 -15.72
CA VAL A 301 2.50 -9.08 -15.66
C VAL A 301 1.85 -9.51 -14.34
N VAL A 302 0.83 -8.78 -13.90
CA VAL A 302 0.06 -9.15 -12.71
C VAL A 302 -0.86 -10.31 -13.06
N LYS A 303 -0.64 -11.45 -12.41
CA LYS A 303 -1.48 -12.64 -12.53
C LYS A 303 -2.60 -12.65 -11.50
N ARG A 304 -2.28 -12.30 -10.24
CA ARG A 304 -3.22 -12.39 -9.12
C ARG A 304 -2.92 -11.34 -8.05
N VAL A 305 -3.97 -10.90 -7.36
CA VAL A 305 -3.90 -10.15 -6.11
C VAL A 305 -4.87 -10.74 -5.08
N ARG A 306 -4.55 -10.62 -3.79
CA ARG A 306 -5.49 -10.95 -2.71
C ARG A 306 -5.13 -10.25 -1.40
N VAL A 307 -6.12 -10.01 -0.55
CA VAL A 307 -5.87 -9.68 0.85
C VAL A 307 -5.49 -10.99 1.55
N GLY A 308 -4.31 -11.01 2.14
CA GLY A 308 -3.72 -12.16 2.82
C GLY A 308 -3.74 -12.02 4.33
N MET A 309 -3.28 -13.07 5.01
CA MET A 309 -3.07 -13.07 6.46
C MET A 309 -4.31 -12.67 7.31
N MET A 310 -5.50 -13.03 6.83
CA MET A 310 -6.78 -12.74 7.49
C MET A 310 -7.13 -13.72 8.62
N MET A 311 -6.35 -14.80 8.77
CA MET A 311 -6.58 -15.79 9.80
C MET A 311 -6.44 -15.20 11.21
N ARG A 312 -7.08 -15.86 12.18
CA ARG A 312 -6.91 -15.55 13.60
C ARG A 312 -5.67 -16.23 14.16
N HIS A 313 -5.07 -15.62 15.18
CA HIS A 313 -4.10 -16.31 16.02
C HIS A 313 -4.79 -17.55 16.63
N PRO A 314 -4.21 -18.76 16.52
CA PRO A 314 -4.88 -20.01 16.90
C PRO A 314 -5.26 -20.05 18.38
N GLU A 315 -4.40 -19.55 19.26
CA GLU A 315 -4.68 -19.52 20.70
C GLU A 315 -5.52 -18.30 21.14
N PHE A 316 -5.21 -17.09 20.66
CA PHE A 316 -5.82 -15.85 21.17
C PHE A 316 -7.04 -15.37 20.38
N GLY A 317 -7.32 -15.94 19.21
CA GLY A 317 -8.46 -15.56 18.37
C GLY A 317 -8.39 -14.15 17.75
N CYS A 318 -7.36 -13.35 18.03
CA CYS A 318 -7.17 -12.01 17.49
C CYS A 318 -6.52 -12.02 16.09
N SER A 319 -6.61 -10.91 15.36
CA SER A 319 -5.90 -10.75 14.07
C SER A 319 -4.40 -10.68 14.33
N LEU A 320 -3.60 -11.15 13.38
CA LEU A 320 -2.14 -11.13 13.52
C LEU A 320 -1.54 -9.73 13.42
N SER A 321 -2.24 -8.77 12.82
CA SER A 321 -1.92 -7.34 12.85
C SER A 321 -3.19 -6.52 12.72
N ASP A 322 -3.14 -5.22 13.02
CA ASP A 322 -4.25 -4.30 12.75
C ASP A 322 -4.36 -3.91 11.26
N HIS A 323 -3.46 -4.45 10.43
CA HIS A 323 -3.55 -4.58 8.98
C HIS A 323 -3.59 -6.07 8.59
N PHE A 324 -4.20 -6.35 7.45
CA PHE A 324 -4.03 -7.60 6.72
C PHE A 324 -2.92 -7.45 5.68
N ALA A 325 -2.40 -8.57 5.18
CA ALA A 325 -1.36 -8.52 4.16
C ALA A 325 -1.98 -8.17 2.80
N ILE A 326 -1.19 -7.53 1.94
CA ILE A 326 -1.49 -7.48 0.50
C ILE A 326 -0.54 -8.44 -0.19
N GLU A 327 -1.10 -9.32 -1.02
CA GLU A 327 -0.36 -10.32 -1.76
C GLU A 327 -0.56 -10.15 -3.26
N SER A 328 0.50 -10.33 -4.04
CA SER A 328 0.44 -10.28 -5.49
C SER A 328 1.35 -11.34 -6.12
N THR A 329 0.87 -11.96 -7.18
CA THR A 329 1.67 -12.87 -8.03
C THR A 329 1.91 -12.20 -9.36
N LEU A 330 3.18 -12.00 -9.70
CA LEU A 330 3.59 -11.63 -11.05
C LEU A 330 3.92 -12.90 -11.83
N ALA A 331 3.49 -12.98 -13.08
CA ALA A 331 3.85 -14.06 -13.99
C ALA A 331 4.67 -13.50 -15.15
N PHE A 332 5.68 -14.25 -15.59
CA PHE A 332 6.46 -13.89 -16.76
C PHE A 332 5.72 -14.26 -18.04
N HIS A 333 5.64 -13.33 -18.99
CA HIS A 333 4.99 -13.55 -20.27
C HIS A 333 5.97 -13.29 -21.42
N PRO A 334 6.38 -14.34 -22.17
CA PRO A 334 7.26 -14.19 -23.33
C PRO A 334 6.65 -13.30 -24.41
N LEU A 335 7.48 -12.50 -25.08
CA LEU A 335 7.08 -11.84 -26.32
C LEU A 335 6.95 -12.93 -27.40
N ARG A 336 5.76 -13.13 -27.97
CA ARG A 336 5.61 -13.99 -29.14
C ARG A 336 6.43 -13.40 -30.29
N GLU A 337 7.41 -14.15 -30.80
CA GLU A 337 7.97 -13.85 -32.11
C GLU A 337 6.82 -13.88 -33.12
N THR A 338 6.60 -12.76 -33.82
CA THR A 338 5.74 -12.75 -35.00
C THR A 338 6.38 -13.69 -36.02
N GLN A 339 5.90 -14.93 -36.10
CA GLN A 339 6.16 -15.76 -37.27
C GLN A 339 5.66 -14.99 -38.50
N PRO A 340 6.44 -14.89 -39.59
CA PRO A 340 5.96 -14.27 -40.82
C PRO A 340 4.70 -15.02 -41.25
N SER A 341 3.60 -14.27 -41.37
CA SER A 341 2.33 -14.79 -41.86
C SER A 341 2.57 -15.52 -43.19
N PRO A 342 2.07 -16.76 -43.37
CA PRO A 342 2.16 -17.43 -44.66
C PRO A 342 1.50 -16.55 -45.74
N PRO A 343 2.07 -16.51 -46.95
CA PRO A 343 1.53 -15.67 -48.02
C PRO A 343 0.06 -16.04 -48.27
N PRO A 344 -0.80 -15.04 -48.54
CA PRO A 344 -2.21 -15.29 -48.77
C PRO A 344 -2.37 -16.25 -49.96
N PRO A 345 -3.32 -17.21 -49.91
CA PRO A 345 -3.58 -18.09 -51.02
C PRO A 345 -4.04 -17.28 -52.25
N PRO A 346 -3.67 -17.69 -53.48
CA PRO A 346 -4.05 -16.98 -54.68
C PRO A 346 -5.57 -16.92 -54.82
N LEU A 347 -6.11 -15.74 -55.15
CA LEU A 347 -7.54 -15.53 -55.38
C LEU A 347 -8.04 -16.48 -56.48
N ALA A 348 -8.91 -17.42 -56.12
CA ALA A 348 -9.72 -18.15 -57.07
C ALA A 348 -10.72 -17.19 -57.72
N ALA A 349 -10.74 -17.17 -59.05
CA ALA A 349 -11.65 -16.39 -59.86
C ALA A 349 -13.12 -16.78 -59.58
N LYS A 350 -13.98 -15.77 -59.38
CA LYS A 350 -15.43 -15.94 -59.32
C LYS A 350 -15.97 -16.38 -60.69
N PRO A 351 -16.85 -17.40 -60.78
CA PRO A 351 -17.67 -17.60 -61.96
C PRO A 351 -18.77 -16.54 -62.02
N ALA A 352 -19.09 -16.14 -63.25
CA ALA A 352 -20.12 -15.18 -63.60
C ALA A 352 -21.53 -15.66 -63.21
N SER A 353 -22.36 -14.70 -62.82
CA SER A 353 -23.80 -14.85 -62.59
C SER A 353 -24.54 -15.00 -63.91
N ASP A 354 -25.32 -16.07 -64.05
CA ASP A 354 -26.45 -16.11 -64.99
C ASP A 354 -27.75 -15.84 -64.22
N ALA A 355 -28.43 -14.79 -64.66
CA ALA A 355 -29.77 -14.43 -64.24
C ALA A 355 -30.78 -15.14 -65.15
N THR A 356 -31.77 -15.82 -64.57
CA THR A 356 -33.11 -15.92 -65.17
C THR A 356 -34.15 -16.14 -64.08
N ALA A 357 -35.19 -15.32 -64.15
CA ALA A 357 -36.31 -15.25 -63.24
C ALA A 357 -37.36 -16.34 -63.50
N SER A 358 -38.10 -16.74 -62.47
CA SER A 358 -39.56 -16.92 -62.62
C SER A 358 -40.29 -16.81 -61.27
N ASN A 359 -41.37 -16.04 -61.32
CA ASN A 359 -42.38 -15.78 -60.29
C ASN A 359 -43.18 -17.02 -59.89
N ARG A 360 -43.67 -17.04 -58.64
CA ARG A 360 -45.10 -17.13 -58.22
C ARG A 360 -45.15 -17.41 -56.70
N ASP A 361 -45.71 -16.55 -55.86
CA ASP A 361 -47.11 -16.15 -55.62
C ASP A 361 -47.72 -16.89 -54.41
N SER A 362 -48.65 -16.23 -53.72
CA SER A 362 -49.53 -16.64 -52.60
C SER A 362 -49.06 -16.54 -51.13
N SER A 363 -49.73 -15.63 -50.41
CA SER A 363 -49.88 -15.48 -48.95
C SER A 363 -51.12 -16.27 -48.46
N PRO A 364 -51.75 -15.99 -47.29
CA PRO A 364 -51.32 -16.14 -45.88
C PRO A 364 -52.35 -16.94 -45.04
N THR A 365 -52.05 -17.31 -43.78
CA THR A 365 -53.10 -17.54 -42.75
C THR A 365 -52.60 -17.33 -41.32
N ALA A 366 -53.48 -16.75 -40.49
CA ALA A 366 -53.31 -16.33 -39.11
C ALA A 366 -54.19 -17.14 -38.13
N ALA A 367 -53.82 -17.17 -36.84
CA ALA A 367 -54.64 -17.28 -35.59
C ALA A 367 -53.68 -17.63 -34.42
N THR A 368 -53.44 -16.89 -33.30
CA THR A 368 -54.31 -16.39 -32.18
C THR A 368 -55.09 -17.52 -31.50
N ALA A 369 -55.19 -17.75 -30.18
CA ALA A 369 -54.72 -17.23 -28.88
C ALA A 369 -54.94 -18.37 -27.83
N THR A 370 -54.36 -18.39 -26.61
CA THR A 370 -54.93 -18.04 -25.26
C THR A 370 -54.60 -19.23 -24.30
N VAL A 371 -53.90 -19.17 -23.14
CA VAL A 371 -54.12 -18.53 -21.80
C VAL A 371 -54.46 -19.56 -20.67
N LEU A 372 -53.56 -19.64 -19.66
CA LEU A 372 -53.72 -19.84 -18.18
C LEU A 372 -54.00 -21.26 -17.55
N PRO A 373 -53.94 -21.45 -16.20
CA PRO A 373 -52.75 -21.71 -15.34
C PRO A 373 -53.04 -22.77 -14.21
N SER A 374 -52.39 -22.67 -13.02
CA SER A 374 -52.61 -23.34 -11.69
C SER A 374 -51.85 -24.66 -11.43
N ASP A 375 -51.40 -25.08 -10.23
CA ASP A 375 -51.28 -24.54 -8.86
C ASP A 375 -50.38 -25.50 -8.03
N GLU A 376 -49.43 -24.92 -7.26
CA GLU A 376 -48.97 -25.12 -5.85
C GLU A 376 -49.13 -26.46 -5.00
N PRO A 377 -48.67 -26.58 -3.70
CA PRO A 377 -47.55 -27.45 -3.24
C PRO A 377 -47.86 -28.40 -2.02
N ARG A 378 -46.91 -29.26 -1.57
CA ARG A 378 -46.89 -29.79 -0.15
C ARG A 378 -45.59 -30.53 0.34
N PRO A 379 -45.18 -30.40 1.63
CA PRO A 379 -44.07 -31.12 2.35
C PRO A 379 -44.61 -32.11 3.47
N PRO A 380 -43.92 -32.49 4.61
CA PRO A 380 -42.58 -33.05 4.96
C PRO A 380 -42.60 -34.35 5.88
N THR A 381 -41.46 -34.69 6.56
CA THR A 381 -41.21 -35.51 7.82
C THR A 381 -41.01 -37.06 7.80
N PRO A 382 -40.42 -37.77 8.83
CA PRO A 382 -39.43 -37.46 9.93
C PRO A 382 -38.36 -38.56 10.34
N ALA A 383 -37.34 -38.15 11.13
CA ALA A 383 -36.58 -38.73 12.30
C ALA A 383 -35.95 -40.17 12.43
N GLU A 384 -34.60 -40.21 12.68
CA GLU A 384 -33.74 -40.93 13.71
C GLU A 384 -33.88 -42.43 14.12
N PRO A 385 -32.95 -43.11 14.90
CA PRO A 385 -31.54 -42.86 15.32
C PRO A 385 -30.58 -44.11 15.26
N LYS A 386 -29.26 -43.95 15.54
CA LYS A 386 -28.44 -44.83 16.45
C LYS A 386 -26.95 -44.42 16.56
N ALA A 387 -26.48 -44.34 17.81
CA ALA A 387 -25.07 -44.31 18.28
C ALA A 387 -24.36 -45.66 17.97
N GLU A 388 -23.05 -45.91 18.10
CA GLU A 388 -21.91 -45.32 18.82
C GLU A 388 -20.66 -46.08 18.29
N SER A 389 -19.48 -45.45 18.10
CA SER A 389 -18.18 -46.16 18.07
C SER A 389 -16.96 -45.22 17.88
N ALA A 390 -16.16 -45.14 18.94
CA ALA A 390 -14.70 -45.08 18.96
C ALA A 390 -13.94 -43.82 18.47
N LEU A 391 -13.60 -42.98 19.47
CA LEU A 391 -12.26 -42.44 19.74
C LEU A 391 -11.11 -42.94 18.83
N HIS A 392 -10.67 -42.09 17.90
CA HIS A 392 -9.25 -41.69 17.74
C HIS A 392 -9.12 -40.70 16.57
N ASN A 393 -8.59 -39.52 16.89
CA ASN A 393 -7.84 -38.56 16.06
C ASN A 393 -8.34 -37.13 16.31
N GLY A 394 -7.51 -36.38 17.03
CA GLY A 394 -7.69 -34.96 17.27
C GLY A 394 -7.62 -34.17 15.97
N ALA A 395 -8.79 -33.86 15.42
CA ALA A 395 -8.98 -32.82 14.43
C ALA A 395 -9.63 -31.63 15.15
N TYR A 396 -8.81 -30.67 15.59
CA TYR A 396 -9.34 -29.37 15.97
C TYR A 396 -9.93 -28.73 14.72
N LEU A 397 -11.21 -28.40 14.81
CA LEU A 397 -12.00 -27.66 13.83
C LEU A 397 -11.22 -26.42 13.37
N GLN A 398 -10.56 -26.56 12.22
CA GLN A 398 -10.14 -25.43 11.41
C GLN A 398 -11.42 -24.64 11.11
N LEU A 399 -11.47 -23.38 11.55
CA LEU A 399 -12.21 -22.40 10.78
C LEU A 399 -11.72 -22.56 9.35
N GLN A 400 -12.60 -23.06 8.49
CA GLN A 400 -12.35 -23.16 7.06
C GLN A 400 -11.82 -21.78 6.64
N SER A 401 -10.53 -21.76 6.31
CA SER A 401 -10.03 -20.74 5.41
C SER A 401 -10.97 -20.83 4.20
N PRO A 402 -11.51 -19.72 3.69
CA PRO A 402 -12.32 -19.79 2.48
C PRO A 402 -11.49 -20.57 1.46
N THR A 403 -12.05 -21.70 1.03
CA THR A 403 -11.56 -22.50 -0.08
C THR A 403 -11.28 -21.52 -1.23
N PRO A 404 -10.17 -21.63 -1.98
CA PRO A 404 -9.96 -20.78 -3.14
C PRO A 404 -11.21 -20.89 -4.00
N SER A 405 -11.96 -19.81 -4.10
CA SER A 405 -13.16 -19.79 -4.95
C SER A 405 -12.70 -20.17 -6.34
N SER A 406 -13.37 -21.19 -6.85
CA SER A 406 -13.30 -21.72 -8.20
C SER A 406 -12.99 -20.67 -9.24
N ASP A 407 -12.14 -21.09 -10.17
CA ASP A 407 -11.79 -20.47 -11.43
C ASP A 407 -12.84 -19.49 -11.98
N HIS A 408 -12.33 -18.34 -12.38
CA HIS A 408 -13.03 -17.44 -13.29
C HIS A 408 -13.53 -18.24 -14.51
N ASP A 409 -14.85 -18.21 -14.71
CA ASP A 409 -15.50 -18.69 -15.92
C ASP A 409 -14.99 -17.88 -17.13
N PRO A 410 -14.31 -18.51 -18.12
CA PRO A 410 -13.71 -17.82 -19.25
C PRO A 410 -14.74 -17.27 -20.26
N ASP A 411 -16.03 -17.56 -20.10
CA ASP A 411 -17.08 -17.21 -21.08
C ASP A 411 -17.88 -15.92 -20.77
N ASN A 412 -17.46 -15.11 -19.77
CA ASN A 412 -18.04 -13.76 -19.56
C ASN A 412 -17.16 -12.66 -20.22
N PRO A 413 -17.56 -12.08 -21.37
CA PRO A 413 -16.72 -11.19 -22.16
C PRO A 413 -16.48 -9.78 -21.57
N GLY A 414 -16.91 -9.51 -20.33
CA GLY A 414 -16.76 -8.20 -19.67
C GLY A 414 -15.77 -8.12 -18.49
N THR A 415 -15.26 -9.26 -18.00
CA THR A 415 -14.52 -9.32 -16.71
C THR A 415 -13.31 -10.26 -16.73
N GLY A 416 -12.72 -10.50 -17.91
CA GLY A 416 -11.46 -11.24 -18.01
C GLY A 416 -10.26 -10.44 -17.48
N PRO A 417 -9.19 -11.09 -16.98
CA PRO A 417 -7.96 -10.40 -16.63
C PRO A 417 -7.46 -9.59 -17.82
N ILE A 418 -7.00 -8.35 -17.59
CA ILE A 418 -6.41 -7.51 -18.63
C ILE A 418 -5.35 -8.34 -19.38
N PRO A 419 -5.46 -8.49 -20.72
CA PRO A 419 -4.53 -9.32 -21.49
C PRO A 419 -3.07 -8.95 -21.19
N ALA A 420 -2.19 -9.94 -21.10
CA ALA A 420 -0.79 -9.71 -20.74
C ALA A 420 -0.11 -8.64 -21.62
N ALA A 421 -0.39 -8.64 -22.93
CA ALA A 421 0.09 -7.61 -23.84
C ALA A 421 -0.41 -6.19 -23.49
N SER A 422 -1.65 -6.04 -23.03
CA SER A 422 -2.22 -4.77 -22.58
C SER A 422 -1.59 -4.32 -21.26
N GLN A 423 -1.28 -5.24 -20.34
CA GLN A 423 -0.54 -4.92 -19.13
C GLN A 423 0.89 -4.47 -19.44
N ILE A 424 1.62 -5.22 -20.27
CA ILE A 424 2.98 -4.84 -20.70
C ILE A 424 2.96 -3.45 -21.34
N ARG A 425 2.02 -3.20 -22.25
CA ARG A 425 1.84 -1.86 -22.86
C ARG A 425 1.56 -0.78 -21.81
N SER A 426 0.73 -1.07 -20.81
CA SER A 426 0.43 -0.11 -19.75
C SER A 426 1.60 0.12 -18.80
N PHE A 427 2.52 -0.84 -18.60
CA PHE A 427 3.74 -0.65 -17.82
C PHE A 427 4.79 0.18 -18.56
N LEU A 428 4.93 -0.04 -19.88
CA LEU A 428 5.92 0.63 -20.72
C LEU A 428 5.55 2.06 -21.05
N ASN A 429 4.26 2.33 -21.21
CA ASN A 429 3.77 3.69 -21.38
C ASN A 429 3.61 4.32 -19.98
N PRO A 430 4.27 5.45 -19.68
CA PRO A 430 3.87 6.29 -18.55
C PRO A 430 2.36 6.53 -18.62
N SER A 431 1.69 6.59 -17.47
CA SER A 431 0.21 6.57 -17.40
C SER A 431 -0.44 7.49 -18.44
N PRO A 432 -1.56 7.11 -19.09
CA PRO A 432 -2.38 8.08 -19.84
C PRO A 432 -2.79 9.29 -18.99
N ASP A 433 -2.74 9.15 -17.66
CA ASP A 433 -2.86 10.23 -16.68
C ASP A 433 -1.47 10.73 -16.24
N ALA A 434 -0.76 11.42 -17.13
CA ALA A 434 0.34 12.28 -16.68
C ALA A 434 -0.21 13.22 -15.60
N LEU A 435 0.58 13.49 -14.53
CA LEU A 435 0.18 14.45 -13.50
C LEU A 435 -0.29 15.73 -14.16
N SER A 436 -1.53 16.13 -13.87
CA SER A 436 -2.10 17.32 -14.49
C SER A 436 -1.25 18.54 -14.13
N PRO A 437 -1.18 19.57 -15.00
CA PRO A 437 -0.54 20.83 -14.65
C PRO A 437 -1.07 21.42 -13.32
N THR A 438 -2.36 21.20 -13.03
CA THR A 438 -3.01 21.63 -11.79
C THR A 438 -2.49 20.88 -10.56
N ALA A 439 -2.16 19.59 -10.68
CA ALA A 439 -1.59 18.82 -9.57
C ALA A 439 -0.23 19.40 -9.14
N TYR A 440 0.61 19.83 -10.08
CA TYR A 440 1.86 20.53 -9.74
C TYR A 440 1.60 21.85 -9.01
N ASP A 441 0.56 22.60 -9.39
CA ASP A 441 0.19 23.83 -8.70
C ASP A 441 -0.35 23.61 -7.29
N GLU A 442 -1.12 22.53 -7.09
CA GLU A 442 -1.58 22.09 -5.78
C GLU A 442 -0.40 21.72 -4.86
N ILE A 443 0.58 20.96 -5.38
CA ILE A 443 1.80 20.62 -4.63
C ILE A 443 2.58 21.88 -4.27
N LEU A 444 2.79 22.81 -5.21
CA LEU A 444 3.48 24.06 -4.94
C LEU A 444 2.72 24.93 -3.92
N SER A 445 1.39 24.92 -3.95
CA SER A 445 0.56 25.62 -2.96
C SER A 445 0.70 25.02 -1.56
N LEU A 446 0.71 23.68 -1.48
CA LEU A 446 0.95 22.94 -0.24
C LEU A 446 2.33 23.26 0.34
N ILE A 447 3.38 23.25 -0.49
CA ILE A 447 4.74 23.62 -0.09
C ILE A 447 4.80 25.06 0.43
N ARG A 448 4.17 26.02 -0.26
CA ARG A 448 4.12 27.43 0.18
C ARG A 448 3.44 27.57 1.54
N SER A 449 2.29 26.92 1.72
CA SER A 449 1.52 26.98 2.97
C SER A 449 2.29 26.38 4.14
N TYR A 450 2.93 25.22 3.91
CA TYR A 450 3.77 24.57 4.91
C TYR A 450 5.03 25.39 5.23
N THR A 451 5.69 25.95 4.21
CA THR A 451 6.86 26.82 4.38
C THR A 451 6.55 28.06 5.22
N ALA A 452 5.40 28.71 4.99
CA ALA A 452 4.96 29.85 5.78
C ALA A 452 4.80 29.48 7.25
N ARG A 453 4.19 28.31 7.52
CA ARG A 453 4.07 27.76 8.88
C ARG A 453 5.43 27.54 9.52
N GLU A 454 6.37 26.88 8.85
CA GLU A 454 7.69 26.59 9.43
C GLU A 454 8.52 27.85 9.69
N ARG A 455 8.41 28.90 8.85
CA ARG A 455 9.04 30.20 9.10
C ARG A 455 8.47 30.89 10.34
N ALA A 456 7.15 30.85 10.51
CA ALA A 456 6.50 31.38 11.70
C ALA A 456 6.96 30.60 12.95
N GLN A 457 6.98 29.27 12.89
CA GLN A 457 7.46 28.43 14.00
C GLN A 457 8.93 28.73 14.34
N LEU A 458 9.82 28.82 13.34
CA LEU A 458 11.22 29.19 13.57
C LEU A 458 11.31 30.52 14.34
N THR A 459 10.56 31.53 13.91
CA THR A 459 10.58 32.86 14.52
C THR A 459 10.07 32.83 15.96
N TRP A 460 8.92 32.19 16.21
CA TRP A 460 8.34 32.09 17.55
C TRP A 460 9.21 31.29 18.51
N ARG A 461 9.83 30.20 18.04
CA ARG A 461 10.70 29.34 18.86
C ARG A 461 12.02 30.03 19.19
N ALA A 462 12.59 30.77 18.24
CA ALA A 462 13.76 31.61 18.49
C ALA A 462 13.43 32.74 19.48
N ALA A 463 12.30 33.43 19.30
CA ALA A 463 11.85 34.47 20.22
C ALA A 463 11.63 33.94 21.65
N HIS A 464 11.01 32.75 21.78
CA HIS A 464 10.83 32.10 23.06
C HIS A 464 12.16 31.77 23.75
N PHE A 465 13.18 31.32 23.02
CA PHE A 465 14.53 31.12 23.57
C PHE A 465 15.12 32.41 24.14
N PHE A 466 15.14 33.51 23.38
CA PHE A 466 15.70 34.78 23.86
C PHE A 466 14.90 35.35 25.04
N LEU A 467 13.58 35.25 25.00
CA LEU A 467 12.73 35.65 26.13
C LEU A 467 13.02 34.81 27.37
N ALA A 468 13.18 33.50 27.24
CA ALA A 468 13.53 32.61 28.35
C ALA A 468 14.87 33.00 28.98
N VAL A 469 15.89 33.32 28.16
CA VAL A 469 17.19 33.81 28.67
C VAL A 469 17.03 35.12 29.45
N LEU A 470 16.25 36.08 28.94
CA LEU A 470 15.98 37.34 29.64
C LEU A 470 15.26 37.13 30.97
N VAL A 471 14.22 36.26 30.98
CA VAL A 471 13.49 35.90 32.20
C VAL A 471 14.40 35.21 33.20
N THR A 472 15.27 34.30 32.75
CA THR A 472 16.27 33.64 33.60
C THR A 472 17.19 34.65 34.27
N VAL A 473 17.74 35.60 33.52
CA VAL A 473 18.59 36.67 34.09
C VAL A 473 17.82 37.49 35.11
N ALA A 474 16.58 37.90 34.79
CA ALA A 474 15.73 38.66 35.70
C ALA A 474 15.43 37.88 37.00
N CYS A 475 15.13 36.58 36.92
CA CYS A 475 14.93 35.73 38.08
C CYS A 475 16.19 35.61 38.93
N LEU A 476 17.36 35.43 38.33
CA LEU A 476 18.64 35.34 39.06
C LEU A 476 18.98 36.65 39.77
N VAL A 477 18.75 37.79 39.12
CA VAL A 477 18.86 39.11 39.78
C VAL A 477 17.84 39.22 40.91
N GLY A 478 16.59 38.79 40.69
CA GLY A 478 15.55 38.79 41.73
C GLY A 478 15.91 37.96 42.97
N VAL A 479 16.61 36.84 42.79
CA VAL A 479 17.13 36.02 43.91
C VAL A 479 18.09 36.82 44.79
N TRP A 480 18.93 37.67 44.20
CA TRP A 480 19.89 38.51 44.94
C TRP A 480 19.20 39.48 45.91
N PHE A 481 17.98 39.93 45.57
CA PHE A 481 17.22 40.90 46.35
C PHE A 481 16.05 40.29 47.14
N SER A 482 15.93 38.96 47.15
CA SER A 482 14.80 38.28 47.78
C SER A 482 14.96 38.19 49.31
N PRO A 483 14.01 38.71 50.11
CA PRO A 483 14.08 38.67 51.57
C PRO A 483 13.69 37.31 52.16
N HIS A 484 13.13 36.40 51.36
CA HIS A 484 12.61 35.12 51.82
C HIS A 484 13.10 33.94 50.97
N ASN A 485 13.56 32.88 51.63
CA ASN A 485 14.11 31.69 50.96
C ASN A 485 13.12 31.02 50.00
N TYR A 486 11.83 31.00 50.34
CA TYR A 486 10.81 30.37 49.48
C TYR A 486 10.63 31.13 48.15
N VAL A 487 10.77 32.46 48.16
CA VAL A 487 10.71 33.28 46.95
C VAL A 487 11.91 33.00 46.06
N SER A 488 13.11 32.91 46.63
CA SER A 488 14.33 32.54 45.91
C SER A 488 14.21 31.15 45.27
N PHE A 489 13.66 30.18 45.99
CA PHE A 489 13.39 28.84 45.46
C PHE A 489 12.45 28.88 44.24
N ILE A 490 11.32 29.61 44.34
CA ILE A 490 10.36 29.74 43.23
C ILE A 490 11.03 30.40 42.02
N LEU A 491 11.79 31.49 42.21
CA LEU A 491 12.48 32.18 41.13
C LEU A 491 13.50 31.29 40.42
N VAL A 492 14.30 30.52 41.17
CA VAL A 492 15.25 29.55 40.59
C VAL A 492 14.52 28.44 39.84
N LEU A 493 13.42 27.91 40.39
CA LEU A 493 12.64 26.86 39.75
C LEU A 493 12.03 27.34 38.43
N VAL A 494 11.35 28.49 38.43
CA VAL A 494 10.77 29.10 37.22
C VAL A 494 11.84 29.41 36.19
N SER A 495 12.98 29.98 36.62
CA SER A 495 14.13 30.25 35.77
C SER A 495 14.67 28.99 35.11
N SER A 496 14.83 27.91 35.88
CA SER A 496 15.41 26.65 35.39
C SER A 496 14.48 25.95 34.39
N LEU A 497 13.18 25.87 34.70
CA LEU A 497 12.17 25.28 33.81
C LEU A 497 12.00 26.11 32.53
N GLY A 498 11.93 27.44 32.67
CA GLY A 498 11.85 28.37 31.55
C GLY A 498 13.06 28.28 30.64
N LEU A 499 14.29 28.31 31.19
CA LEU A 499 15.52 28.18 30.41
C LEU A 499 15.60 26.83 29.69
N THR A 500 15.20 25.75 30.34
CA THR A 500 15.19 24.40 29.73
C THR A 500 14.25 24.38 28.52
N ALA A 501 13.01 24.86 28.69
CA ALA A 501 12.03 24.91 27.60
C ALA A 501 12.52 25.84 26.46
N GLY A 502 13.02 27.02 26.80
CA GLY A 502 13.58 27.97 25.85
C GLY A 502 14.76 27.39 25.08
N THR A 503 15.68 26.69 25.76
CA THR A 503 16.86 26.07 25.13
C THR A 503 16.47 24.99 24.14
N VAL A 504 15.49 24.14 24.48
CA VAL A 504 14.95 23.15 23.53
C VAL A 504 14.38 23.85 22.30
N ASP A 505 13.57 24.89 22.48
CA ASP A 505 13.00 25.66 21.36
C ASP A 505 14.08 26.37 20.52
N GLY A 506 15.14 26.88 21.15
CA GLY A 506 16.30 27.47 20.48
C GLY A 506 17.06 26.45 19.62
N LEU A 507 17.29 25.24 20.14
CA LEU A 507 17.89 24.14 19.38
C LEU A 507 17.02 23.71 18.20
N LEU A 508 15.69 23.65 18.39
CA LEU A 508 14.76 23.37 17.31
C LEU A 508 14.82 24.46 16.22
N ALA A 509 14.80 25.74 16.62
CA ALA A 509 14.92 26.89 15.71
C ALA A 509 16.23 26.86 14.92
N LEU A 510 17.34 26.52 15.58
CA LEU A 510 18.66 26.51 14.97
C LEU A 510 18.89 25.32 14.04
N LEU A 511 18.50 24.12 14.44
CA LEU A 511 18.86 22.89 13.75
C LEU A 511 17.70 22.36 12.90
N PHE A 512 16.56 22.08 13.53
CA PHE A 512 15.42 21.41 12.89
C PHE A 512 14.75 22.28 11.84
N PHE A 513 14.23 23.47 12.21
CA PHE A 513 13.48 24.28 11.25
C PHE A 513 14.35 24.76 10.09
N ARG A 514 15.66 24.95 10.30
CA ARG A 514 16.59 25.29 9.21
C ARG A 514 16.77 24.12 8.24
N SER A 515 16.93 22.88 8.73
CA SER A 515 17.04 21.72 7.85
C SER A 515 15.73 21.45 7.12
N GLU A 516 14.59 21.57 7.80
CA GLU A 516 13.26 21.41 7.24
C GLU A 516 13.02 22.40 6.08
N LEU A 517 13.33 23.69 6.30
CA LEU A 517 13.22 24.73 5.26
C LEU A 517 14.14 24.49 4.07
N LYS A 518 15.32 23.87 4.27
CA LYS A 518 16.21 23.50 3.17
C LYS A 518 15.64 22.32 2.37
N ALA A 519 15.14 21.29 3.05
CA ALA A 519 14.48 20.16 2.40
C ALA A 519 13.24 20.61 1.58
N LEU A 520 12.46 21.57 2.09
CA LEU A 520 11.36 22.17 1.34
C LEU A 520 11.81 22.91 0.08
N LYS A 521 12.95 23.60 0.11
CA LYS A 521 13.50 24.30 -1.07
C LYS A 521 13.92 23.31 -2.15
N GLU A 522 14.58 22.21 -1.78
CA GLU A 522 14.93 21.15 -2.72
C GLU A 522 13.66 20.55 -3.36
N PHE A 523 12.68 20.20 -2.53
CA PHE A 523 11.41 19.65 -3.02
C PHE A 523 10.66 20.64 -3.93
N GLU A 524 10.59 21.92 -3.55
CA GLU A 524 9.98 22.96 -4.37
C GLU A 524 10.68 23.12 -5.73
N TRP A 525 12.02 23.09 -5.74
CA TRP A 525 12.81 23.20 -6.96
C TRP A 525 12.56 22.02 -7.90
N GLU A 526 12.53 20.80 -7.36
CA GLU A 526 12.25 19.61 -8.16
C GLU A 526 10.86 19.63 -8.80
N VAL A 527 9.83 20.00 -8.02
CA VAL A 527 8.44 20.12 -8.51
C VAL A 527 8.34 21.19 -9.59
N ARG A 528 8.98 22.36 -9.40
CA ARG A 528 9.04 23.42 -10.42
C ARG A 528 9.74 22.94 -11.69
N ASN A 529 10.86 22.24 -11.56
CA ASN A 529 11.61 21.77 -12.71
C ASN A 529 10.83 20.73 -13.52
N ALA A 530 10.15 19.79 -12.84
CA ALA A 530 9.27 18.82 -13.47
C ALA A 530 8.09 19.51 -14.20
N LYS A 531 7.43 20.49 -13.56
CA LYS A 531 6.39 21.30 -14.19
C LYS A 531 6.91 22.03 -15.43
N GLY A 532 8.11 22.63 -15.34
CA GLY A 532 8.74 23.33 -16.45
C GLY A 532 9.15 22.42 -17.61
N ALA A 533 9.54 21.17 -17.33
CA ALA A 533 9.79 20.16 -18.36
C ALA A 533 8.51 19.79 -19.12
N LEU A 534 7.37 19.65 -18.41
CA LEU A 534 6.06 19.39 -19.02
C LEU A 534 5.66 20.52 -19.98
N VAL A 535 5.77 21.79 -19.55
CA VAL A 535 5.42 22.96 -20.37
C VAL A 535 6.31 23.06 -21.61
N ARG A 536 7.63 22.83 -21.47
CA ARG A 536 8.57 22.86 -22.61
C ARG A 536 8.33 21.71 -23.59
N GLY A 537 8.05 20.50 -23.09
CA GLY A 537 7.69 19.36 -23.92
C GLY A 537 6.39 19.56 -24.70
N GLY A 538 5.41 20.25 -24.09
CA GLY A 538 4.17 20.65 -24.77
C GLY A 538 4.37 21.73 -25.83
N ALA A 539 5.30 22.68 -25.62
CA ALA A 539 5.62 23.73 -26.59
C ALA A 539 6.39 23.20 -27.81
N ALA A 540 7.27 22.21 -27.64
CA ALA A 540 7.98 21.56 -28.75
C ALA A 540 7.09 20.62 -29.59
N GLY A 541 5.91 20.25 -29.08
CA GLY A 541 4.90 19.48 -29.81
C GLY A 541 3.95 20.34 -30.65
N TRP A 542 4.09 21.67 -30.61
CA TRP A 542 3.26 22.63 -31.36
C TRP A 542 4.10 23.46 -32.33
N ASP A 543 4.97 22.81 -33.10
CA ASP A 543 5.43 23.38 -34.37
C ASP A 543 4.35 23.08 -35.41
N GLY A 544 3.42 24.03 -35.51
CA GLY A 544 2.34 24.01 -36.48
C GLY A 544 2.86 23.82 -37.90
N GLY A 545 2.45 22.71 -38.52
CA GLY A 545 2.51 22.57 -39.96
C GLY A 545 1.72 23.69 -40.62
N TRP A 546 2.42 24.45 -41.46
CA TRP A 546 1.87 25.11 -42.63
C TRP A 546 2.27 24.30 -43.85
#